data_AF-A0A522IMT2-F1
#
_entry.id   AF-A0A522IMT2-F1
#
_cell.length_a   1.000
_cell.length_b   1.000
_cell.length_c   1.000
_cell.angle_alpha   90.00
_cell.angle_beta   90.00
_cell.angle_gamma   90.00
#
_symmetry.space_group_name_H-M   'P 1'
#
loop_
_entity.id
_entity.type
_entity.pdbx_description
1 polymer ?
#
loop_
_entity_poly.entity_id
_entity_poly.type
_entity_poly.pdbx_seq_one_letter_code
_entity_poly.pdbx_strand_id
1 'polypeptide(L)'
;MTDIVLTGKPDIARGMWAGFLATVALSVLMLAKHAMGLMPELDPIGMITKMLGTSTPVIGWVMHFMIGLIWGVAFALTSRLFPGPFWIKGMLFSVAPWLIMMIAMMPMAGAGLFGMGIGVAAP
;
A
#
# COMPACT_ATOMS: atom_id res chain seq x y z
N MET A 1 25.16 -19.99 -13.85
CA MET A 1 24.43 -18.72 -14.08
C MET A 1 23.48 -18.38 -12.91
N THR A 2 23.74 -18.85 -11.70
CA THR A 2 22.92 -18.60 -10.50
C THR A 2 23.47 -17.49 -9.61
N ASP A 3 24.77 -17.19 -9.71
CA ASP A 3 25.43 -16.35 -8.72
C ASP A 3 25.37 -14.84 -9.07
N ILE A 4 25.21 -14.47 -10.33
CA ILE A 4 25.13 -13.06 -10.77
C ILE A 4 23.77 -12.42 -10.43
N VAL A 5 22.68 -13.20 -10.42
CA VAL A 5 21.33 -12.69 -10.09
C VAL A 5 21.19 -12.40 -8.59
N LEU A 6 21.96 -13.10 -7.75
CA LEU A 6 21.88 -12.99 -6.29
C LEU A 6 22.91 -12.01 -5.69
N THR A 7 23.96 -11.62 -6.42
CA THR A 7 25.09 -10.82 -5.89
C THR A 7 25.03 -9.32 -6.17
N GLY A 8 24.11 -8.84 -7.01
CA GLY A 8 23.95 -7.39 -7.22
C GLY A 8 23.48 -6.69 -5.94
N LYS A 9 23.74 -5.39 -5.76
CA LYS A 9 23.06 -4.62 -4.70
C LYS A 9 21.60 -4.36 -5.09
N PRO A 10 20.64 -4.38 -4.15
CA PRO A 10 19.27 -3.95 -4.45
C PRO A 10 19.27 -2.49 -4.89
N ASP A 11 18.55 -2.18 -5.98
CA ASP A 11 18.43 -0.81 -6.48
C ASP A 11 17.31 -0.10 -5.73
N ILE A 12 17.71 0.56 -4.64
CA ILE A 12 16.78 1.27 -3.74
C ILE A 12 16.07 2.42 -4.45
N ALA A 13 16.79 3.16 -5.32
CA ALA A 13 16.20 4.29 -6.04
C ALA A 13 15.07 3.84 -6.96
N ARG A 14 15.28 2.76 -7.73
CA ARG A 14 14.21 2.16 -8.56
C ARG A 14 13.06 1.63 -7.71
N GLY A 15 13.36 1.03 -6.55
CA GLY A 15 12.35 0.59 -5.58
C GLY A 15 11.45 1.73 -5.11
N MET A 16 12.06 2.84 -4.68
CA MET A 16 11.34 4.03 -4.24
C MET A 16 10.42 4.58 -5.34
N TRP A 17 10.92 4.68 -6.57
CA TRP A 17 10.09 5.09 -7.71
C TRP A 17 8.95 4.12 -8.00
N ALA A 18 9.19 2.81 -7.91
CA ALA A 18 8.14 1.81 -8.07
C ALA A 18 7.06 1.96 -7.00
N GLY A 19 7.44 2.14 -5.73
CA GLY A 19 6.53 2.40 -4.63
C GLY A 19 5.72 3.68 -4.81
N PHE A 20 6.38 4.78 -5.18
CA PHE A 20 5.71 6.05 -5.46
C PHE A 20 4.68 5.93 -6.58
N LEU A 21 5.06 5.33 -7.71
CA LEU A 21 4.15 5.15 -8.86
C LEU A 21 2.99 4.21 -8.54
N ALA A 22 3.22 3.15 -7.76
CA ALA A 22 2.17 2.28 -7.28
C ALA A 22 1.18 3.05 -6.38
N THR A 23 1.67 3.93 -5.52
CA THR A 23 0.82 4.79 -4.67
C THR A 23 0.05 5.82 -5.49
N VAL A 24 0.63 6.40 -6.54
CA VAL A 24 -0.11 7.26 -7.48
C VAL A 24 -1.25 6.48 -8.12
N ALA A 25 -0.99 5.27 -8.63
CA ALA A 25 -2.02 4.44 -9.24
C ALA A 25 -3.14 4.09 -8.25
N LEU A 26 -2.78 3.71 -7.01
CA LEU A 26 -3.75 3.45 -5.95
C LEU A 26 -4.56 4.70 -5.59
N SER A 27 -3.93 5.87 -5.52
CA SER A 27 -4.59 7.15 -5.25
C SER A 27 -5.64 7.48 -6.31
N VAL A 28 -5.33 7.23 -7.59
CA VAL A 28 -6.29 7.40 -8.68
C VAL A 28 -7.49 6.46 -8.49
N LEU A 29 -7.26 5.20 -8.12
CA LEU A 29 -8.35 4.25 -7.84
C LEU A 29 -9.20 4.67 -6.64
N MET A 30 -8.57 5.20 -5.59
CA MET A 30 -9.26 5.73 -4.40
C MET A 30 -10.16 6.92 -4.74
N LEU A 31 -9.65 7.86 -5.53
CA LEU A 31 -10.44 9.02 -5.97
C LEU A 31 -11.56 8.60 -6.93
N ALA A 32 -11.29 7.66 -7.85
CA ALA A 32 -12.29 7.15 -8.78
C ALA A 32 -13.43 6.44 -8.05
N LYS A 33 -13.14 5.53 -7.09
CA LYS A 33 -14.19 4.85 -6.33
C LYS A 33 -15.03 5.83 -5.49
N HIS A 34 -14.38 6.85 -4.91
CA HIS A 34 -15.06 7.88 -4.14
C HIS A 34 -16.00 8.72 -5.02
N ALA A 35 -15.56 9.12 -6.22
CA ALA A 35 -16.38 9.85 -7.18
C ALA A 35 -17.60 9.05 -7.68
N MET A 36 -17.49 7.72 -7.72
CA MET A 36 -18.60 6.82 -8.04
C MET A 36 -19.54 6.53 -6.86
N GLY A 37 -19.24 7.05 -5.65
CA GLY A 37 -20.01 6.76 -4.44
C GLY A 37 -19.83 5.33 -3.92
N LEU A 38 -18.77 4.62 -4.33
CA LEU A 38 -18.50 3.24 -3.93
C LEU A 38 -17.68 3.20 -2.62
N MET A 39 -18.29 2.64 -1.57
CA MET A 39 -17.70 2.50 -0.23
C MET A 39 -17.06 3.82 0.26
N PRO A 40 -17.84 4.90 0.42
CA PRO A 40 -17.32 6.18 0.88
C PRO A 40 -16.71 6.11 2.28
N GLU A 41 -17.13 5.14 3.10
CA GLU A 41 -16.60 4.89 4.45
C GLU A 41 -15.16 4.36 4.42
N LEU A 42 -14.77 3.70 3.33
CA LEU A 42 -13.40 3.25 3.10
C LEU A 42 -12.57 4.41 2.55
N ASP A 43 -12.22 5.35 3.43
CA ASP A 43 -11.32 6.47 3.15
C ASP A 43 -9.97 6.29 3.86
N PRO A 44 -8.96 5.71 3.18
CA PRO A 44 -7.63 5.54 3.75
C PRO A 44 -6.98 6.85 4.22
N ILE A 45 -7.23 7.97 3.53
CA ILE A 45 -6.62 9.26 3.88
C ILE A 45 -7.22 9.78 5.18
N GLY A 46 -8.55 9.76 5.28
CA GLY A 46 -9.26 10.10 6.52
C GLY A 46 -8.87 9.19 7.69
N MET A 47 -8.75 7.88 7.44
CA MET A 47 -8.29 6.91 8.45
C MET A 47 -6.89 7.24 8.96
N ILE A 48 -5.91 7.44 8.07
CA ILE A 48 -4.54 7.80 8.44
C ILE A 48 -4.52 9.13 9.21
N THR A 49 -5.25 10.14 8.72
CA THR A 49 -5.35 11.47 9.35
C THR A 49 -5.86 11.36 10.79
N LYS A 50 -6.94 10.59 10.99
CA LYS A 50 -7.54 10.34 12.31
C LYS A 50 -6.61 9.54 13.24
N MET A 51 -5.94 8.50 12.73
CA MET A 51 -4.98 7.70 13.51
C MET A 51 -3.79 8.52 14.00
N LEU A 52 -3.40 9.55 13.25
CA LEU A 52 -2.35 10.49 13.65
C LEU A 52 -2.84 11.59 14.60
N GLY A 53 -4.12 11.59 14.98
CA GLY A 53 -4.69 12.57 15.90
C GLY A 53 -4.80 13.99 15.32
N THR A 54 -4.74 14.14 14.00
CA THR A 54 -4.86 15.42 13.30
C THR A 54 -6.18 15.51 12.55
N SER A 55 -6.57 16.73 12.17
CA SER A 55 -7.71 17.02 11.29
C SER A 55 -7.29 17.51 9.91
N THR A 56 -5.98 17.54 9.61
CA THR A 56 -5.43 18.11 8.36
C THR A 56 -5.27 17.02 7.30
N PRO A 57 -6.11 16.97 6.23
CA PRO A 57 -6.06 15.89 5.24
C PRO A 57 -4.74 15.83 4.46
N VAL A 58 -4.05 16.97 4.32
CA VAL A 58 -2.73 17.04 3.69
C VAL A 58 -1.72 16.14 4.40
N ILE A 59 -1.79 16.02 5.73
CA ILE A 59 -0.91 15.13 6.50
C ILE A 59 -1.20 13.67 6.16
N GLY A 60 -2.48 13.28 6.02
CA GLY A 60 -2.86 11.93 5.58
C GLY A 60 -2.29 11.59 4.20
N TRP A 61 -2.37 12.53 3.25
CA TRP A 61 -1.78 12.37 1.92
C TRP A 61 -0.25 12.22 1.96
N VAL A 62 0.44 13.09 2.70
CA VAL A 62 1.90 12.98 2.87
C VAL A 62 2.28 11.61 3.40
N MET A 63 1.58 11.14 4.43
CA MET A 63 1.84 9.83 5.03
C MET A 63 1.50 8.67 4.09
N HIS A 64 0.44 8.77 3.30
CA HIS A 64 0.10 7.79 2.26
C HIS A 64 1.25 7.61 1.26
N PHE A 65 1.82 8.71 0.76
CA PHE A 65 2.97 8.67 -0.15
C PHE A 65 4.27 8.20 0.53
N MET A 66 4.50 8.56 1.80
CA MET A 66 5.64 8.05 2.56
C MET A 66 5.56 6.53 2.75
N ILE A 67 4.39 5.99 3.07
CA ILE A 67 4.15 4.54 3.17
C ILE A 67 4.43 3.86 1.83
N GLY A 68 4.03 4.48 0.72
CA GLY A 68 4.37 4.04 -0.64
C GLY A 68 5.87 3.90 -0.89
N LEU A 69 6.65 4.92 -0.51
CA LEU A 69 8.10 4.90 -0.62
C LEU A 69 8.73 3.77 0.24
N ILE A 70 8.25 3.60 1.47
CA ILE A 70 8.70 2.54 2.37
C ILE A 70 8.44 1.16 1.75
N TRP A 71 7.26 0.94 1.20
CA TRP A 71 6.94 -0.29 0.49
C TRP A 71 7.77 -0.48 -0.78
N GLY A 72 8.11 0.58 -1.48
CA GLY A 72 9.03 0.55 -2.62
C GLY A 72 10.44 0.10 -2.24
N VAL A 73 10.97 0.61 -1.12
CA VAL A 73 12.25 0.14 -0.56
C VAL A 73 12.16 -1.33 -0.16
N ALA A 74 11.12 -1.71 0.57
CA ALA A 74 10.90 -3.10 0.97
C ALA A 74 10.82 -4.02 -0.25
N PHE A 75 10.10 -3.62 -1.31
CA PHE A 75 10.03 -4.36 -2.56
C PHE A 75 11.41 -4.52 -3.21
N ALA A 76 12.24 -3.47 -3.28
CA ALA A 76 13.59 -3.59 -3.83
C ALA A 76 14.44 -4.62 -3.06
N LEU A 77 14.33 -4.63 -1.74
CA LEU A 77 15.05 -5.59 -0.87
C LEU A 77 14.55 -7.02 -1.04
N THR A 78 13.24 -7.23 -1.20
CA THR A 78 12.63 -8.57 -1.23
C THR A 78 12.34 -9.09 -2.64
N SER A 79 12.47 -8.27 -3.68
CA SER A 79 12.11 -8.63 -5.07
C SER A 79 12.79 -9.89 -5.59
N ARG A 80 13.93 -10.28 -5.02
CA ARG A 80 14.66 -11.51 -5.39
C ARG A 80 14.06 -12.79 -4.82
N LEU A 81 13.27 -12.67 -3.75
CA LEU A 81 12.58 -13.80 -3.13
C LEU A 81 11.42 -14.30 -3.98
N PHE A 82 10.92 -13.47 -4.90
CA PHE A 82 9.77 -13.79 -5.74
C PHE A 82 10.21 -14.28 -7.12
N PRO A 83 9.57 -15.33 -7.67
CA PRO A 83 9.82 -15.81 -9.02
C PRO A 83 9.18 -14.89 -10.08
N GLY A 84 9.63 -15.02 -11.34
CA GLY A 84 8.99 -14.41 -12.50
C GLY A 84 9.41 -12.96 -12.82
N PRO A 85 8.77 -12.32 -13.81
CA PRO A 85 9.01 -10.93 -14.18
C PRO A 85 8.52 -9.94 -13.11
N PHE A 86 9.03 -8.70 -13.14
CA PHE A 86 8.79 -7.69 -12.10
C PHE A 86 7.32 -7.38 -11.81
N TRP A 87 6.43 -7.47 -12.80
CA TRP A 87 4.99 -7.25 -12.58
C TRP A 87 4.36 -8.38 -11.74
N ILE A 88 4.79 -9.64 -11.93
CA ILE A 88 4.37 -10.77 -11.08
C ILE A 88 4.94 -10.60 -9.68
N LYS A 89 6.21 -10.22 -9.56
CA LYS A 89 6.85 -9.97 -8.26
C LYS A 89 6.10 -8.89 -7.47
N GLY A 90 5.72 -7.80 -8.14
CA GLY A 90 4.94 -6.72 -7.53
C GLY A 90 3.55 -7.19 -7.05
N MET A 91 2.85 -7.97 -7.90
CA MET A 91 1.58 -8.58 -7.53
C MET A 91 1.70 -9.51 -6.32
N LEU A 92 2.70 -10.41 -6.31
CA LEU A 92 2.95 -11.31 -5.19
C LEU A 92 3.34 -10.54 -3.92
N PHE A 93 4.18 -9.52 -4.05
CA PHE A 93 4.58 -8.67 -2.94
C PHE A 93 3.39 -7.92 -2.33
N SER A 94 2.46 -7.43 -3.16
CA SER A 94 1.30 -6.62 -2.72
C SER A 94 0.35 -7.35 -1.77
N VAL A 95 0.37 -8.68 -1.75
CA VAL A 95 -0.42 -9.50 -0.82
C VAL A 95 -0.06 -9.17 0.62
N ALA A 96 1.22 -8.96 0.93
CA ALA A 96 1.65 -8.68 2.30
C ALA A 96 1.19 -7.30 2.82
N PRO A 97 1.41 -6.17 2.11
CA PRO A 97 0.83 -4.88 2.47
C PRO A 97 -0.70 -4.91 2.56
N TRP A 98 -1.38 -5.63 1.65
CA TRP A 98 -2.83 -5.79 1.72
C TRP A 98 -3.27 -6.52 2.99
N LEU A 99 -2.63 -7.65 3.32
CA LEU A 99 -2.92 -8.37 4.56
C LEU A 99 -2.67 -7.51 5.79
N ILE A 100 -1.56 -6.77 5.84
CA ILE A 100 -1.25 -5.85 6.94
C ILE A 100 -2.35 -4.79 7.08
N MET A 101 -2.83 -4.25 5.96
CA MET A 101 -3.96 -3.32 5.99
C MET A 101 -5.20 -3.99 6.61
N MET A 102 -5.58 -5.17 6.13
CA MET A 102 -6.81 -5.85 6.55
C MET A 102 -6.80 -6.37 7.98
N ILE A 103 -5.66 -6.90 8.45
CA ILE A 103 -5.56 -7.59 9.75
C ILE A 103 -5.03 -6.70 10.88
N ALA A 104 -4.28 -5.64 10.56
CA ALA A 104 -3.67 -4.77 11.57
C ALA A 104 -4.21 -3.34 11.47
N MET A 105 -4.15 -2.72 10.29
CA MET A 105 -4.55 -1.31 10.17
C MET A 105 -6.06 -1.09 10.30
N MET A 106 -6.90 -1.93 9.67
CA MET A 106 -8.35 -1.82 9.75
C MET A 106 -8.87 -1.95 11.19
N PRO A 107 -8.47 -2.96 11.99
CA PRO A 107 -8.84 -3.00 13.42
C PRO A 107 -8.36 -1.76 14.19
N MET A 108 -7.14 -1.30 13.94
CA MET A 108 -6.58 -0.13 14.61
C MET A 108 -7.33 1.16 14.26
N ALA A 109 -7.86 1.26 13.04
CA ALA A 109 -8.74 2.34 12.59
C ALA A 109 -10.18 2.21 13.12
N GLY A 110 -10.52 1.13 13.85
CA GLY A 110 -11.86 0.85 14.36
C GLY A 110 -12.80 0.22 13.33
N ALA A 111 -12.30 -0.22 12.18
CA ALA A 111 -13.08 -0.84 11.10
C ALA A 111 -13.21 -2.37 11.25
N GLY A 112 -12.60 -2.98 12.27
CA GLY A 112 -12.60 -4.44 12.46
C GLY A 112 -11.67 -5.21 11.50
N LEU A 113 -11.59 -6.53 11.67
CA LEU A 113 -10.81 -7.40 10.76
C LEU A 113 -11.45 -7.36 9.37
N PHE A 114 -10.63 -7.21 8.32
CA PHE A 114 -11.10 -7.11 6.93
C PHE A 114 -12.18 -6.02 6.72
N GLY A 115 -12.20 -4.98 7.56
CA GLY A 115 -13.21 -3.93 7.45
C GLY A 115 -14.64 -4.40 7.75
N MET A 116 -14.86 -5.52 8.43
CA MET A 116 -16.23 -5.99 8.71
C MET A 116 -17.08 -4.98 9.52
N GLY A 117 -16.46 -4.03 10.21
CA GLY A 117 -17.12 -2.94 10.92
C GLY A 117 -17.63 -1.78 10.03
N ILE A 118 -17.21 -1.70 8.77
CA ILE A 118 -17.70 -0.70 7.79
C ILE A 118 -18.82 -1.25 6.88
N GLY A 119 -19.21 -2.52 7.01
CA GLY A 119 -20.37 -3.14 6.32
C GLY A 119 -20.01 -4.28 5.36
N VAL A 120 -21.03 -4.97 4.83
CA VAL A 120 -20.90 -6.22 4.02
C VAL A 120 -20.14 -6.03 2.70
N ALA A 121 -19.96 -4.79 2.25
CA ALA A 121 -19.23 -4.45 1.02
C ALA A 121 -17.71 -4.28 1.23
N ALA A 122 -17.22 -4.41 2.47
CA ALA A 122 -15.78 -4.37 2.75
C ALA A 122 -15.06 -5.60 2.14
N PRO A 123 -13.86 -5.42 1.56
CA PRO A 123 -13.11 -6.47 0.86
C PRO A 123 -12.51 -7.54 1.79
#